data_AF-A0A830GX21-F1
#
_entry.id   AF-A0A830GX21-F1
#
_cell.length_a   1.000
_cell.length_b   1.000
_cell.length_c   1.000
_cell.angle_alpha   90.00
_cell.angle_beta   90.00
_cell.angle_gamma   90.00
#
_symmetry.space_group_name_H-M   'P 1'
#
loop_
_entity.id
_entity.type
_entity.pdbx_description
1 polymer ?
#
loop_
_entity_poly.entity_id
_entity_poly.type
_entity_poly.pdbx_seq_one_letter_code
_entity_poly.pdbx_strand_id
1 'polypeptide(L)'
;MRNKIGRREKTMNIVNAAIKVFAEKGFDAASMDEVAKACGVSKGTLFLYFKNKDELIQSVALLSAPYDVINDALKRDYNNARELLMYFGMRFMEKYSNEDLRSLLMLTMAYKDRYERVKERLRETCMSKMDEMFKRIETLTGRPMPVSLKKAFFGALMCYAIWWDENEVEPRKFVEELVDGLLSATNSTTRNIS
;
A
#
# COMPACT_ATOMS: atom_id res chain seq x y z
N MET A 1 -13.45 -4.17 -28.73
CA MET A 1 -13.49 -4.16 -27.23
C MET A 1 -13.05 -5.49 -26.60
N ARG A 2 -13.41 -6.65 -27.16
CA ARG A 2 -13.03 -8.01 -26.66
C ARG A 2 -11.51 -8.26 -26.49
N ASN A 3 -10.65 -7.63 -27.31
CA ASN A 3 -9.19 -7.80 -27.27
C ASN A 3 -8.50 -7.03 -26.11
N LYS A 4 -9.12 -5.96 -25.58
CA LYS A 4 -8.57 -5.19 -24.43
C LYS A 4 -8.81 -5.87 -23.08
N ILE A 5 -9.96 -6.56 -22.93
CA ILE A 5 -10.34 -7.25 -21.69
C ILE A 5 -9.39 -8.44 -21.45
N GLY A 6 -9.18 -9.28 -22.47
CA GLY A 6 -8.25 -10.41 -22.36
C GLY A 6 -6.80 -9.99 -22.11
N ARG A 7 -6.35 -8.86 -22.67
CA ARG A 7 -5.01 -8.32 -22.40
C ARG A 7 -4.85 -7.92 -20.93
N ARG A 8 -5.82 -7.21 -20.36
CA ARG A 8 -5.77 -6.76 -18.96
C ARG A 8 -5.79 -7.92 -17.98
N GLU A 9 -6.67 -8.89 -18.22
CA GLU A 9 -6.76 -10.12 -17.41
C GLU A 9 -5.42 -10.89 -17.47
N LYS A 10 -4.84 -11.03 -18.66
CA LYS A 10 -3.55 -11.72 -18.82
C LYS A 10 -2.40 -10.97 -18.15
N THR A 11 -2.36 -9.64 -18.25
CA THR A 11 -1.42 -8.81 -17.49
C THR A 11 -1.56 -9.07 -15.99
N MET A 12 -2.80 -9.10 -15.46
CA MET A 12 -3.02 -9.32 -14.04
C MET A 12 -2.58 -10.73 -13.61
N ASN A 13 -2.84 -11.76 -14.42
CA ASN A 13 -2.38 -13.12 -14.16
C ASN A 13 -0.85 -13.22 -14.09
N ILE A 14 -0.15 -12.51 -14.99
CA ILE A 14 1.31 -12.42 -14.97
C ILE A 14 1.80 -11.71 -13.70
N VAL A 15 1.19 -10.57 -13.35
CA VAL A 15 1.55 -9.80 -12.16
C VAL A 15 1.32 -10.61 -10.88
N ASN A 16 0.20 -11.33 -10.78
CA ASN A 16 -0.10 -12.20 -9.63
C ASN A 16 0.90 -13.35 -9.48
N ALA A 17 1.36 -13.93 -10.58
CA ALA A 17 2.43 -14.94 -10.53
C ALA A 17 3.78 -14.31 -10.13
N ALA A 18 4.07 -13.12 -10.66
CA ALA A 18 5.29 -12.39 -10.33
C ALA A 18 5.34 -11.98 -8.85
N ILE A 19 4.19 -11.62 -8.26
CA ILE A 19 4.06 -11.33 -6.82
C ILE A 19 4.62 -12.49 -6.00
N LYS A 20 4.16 -13.72 -6.24
CA LYS A 20 4.61 -14.91 -5.52
C LYS A 20 6.11 -15.14 -5.69
N VAL A 21 6.57 -15.15 -6.95
CA VAL A 21 7.98 -15.41 -7.27
C VAL A 21 8.91 -14.37 -6.64
N PHE A 22 8.54 -13.09 -6.69
CA PHE A 22 9.33 -12.00 -6.11
C PHE A 22 9.24 -11.93 -4.58
N ALA A 23 8.10 -12.30 -3.98
CA ALA A 23 7.98 -12.40 -2.53
C ALA A 23 8.89 -13.50 -1.96
N GLU A 24 8.95 -14.65 -2.64
CA GLU A 24 9.75 -15.81 -2.21
C GLU A 24 11.27 -15.59 -2.44
N LYS A 25 11.66 -15.03 -3.58
CA LYS A 25 13.06 -15.00 -4.02
C LYS A 25 13.70 -13.61 -4.00
N GLY A 26 12.92 -12.56 -3.76
CA GLY A 26 13.35 -11.18 -3.97
C GLY A 26 13.52 -10.80 -5.44
N PHE A 27 13.75 -9.52 -5.69
CA PHE A 27 13.85 -8.99 -7.05
C PHE A 27 15.09 -9.45 -7.79
N ASP A 28 16.23 -9.64 -7.11
CA ASP A 28 17.48 -9.96 -7.80
C ASP A 28 17.56 -11.44 -8.23
N ALA A 29 17.22 -12.38 -7.35
CA ALA A 29 17.34 -13.81 -7.63
C ALA A 29 16.24 -14.37 -8.55
N ALA A 30 15.06 -13.74 -8.56
CA ALA A 30 13.97 -14.17 -9.43
C ALA A 30 14.25 -13.94 -10.93
N SER A 31 13.71 -14.81 -11.77
CA SER A 31 13.85 -14.75 -13.23
C SER A 31 12.51 -14.65 -13.97
N MET A 32 12.54 -14.11 -15.18
CA MET A 32 11.36 -14.07 -16.07
C MET A 32 10.87 -15.48 -16.44
N ASP A 33 11.76 -16.48 -16.45
CA ASP A 33 11.40 -17.86 -16.76
C ASP A 33 10.60 -18.52 -15.64
N GLU A 34 10.93 -18.22 -14.39
CA GLU A 34 10.15 -18.67 -13.23
C GLU A 34 8.76 -18.03 -13.21
N VAL A 35 8.66 -16.73 -13.52
CA VAL A 35 7.37 -16.05 -13.64
C VAL A 35 6.52 -16.66 -14.77
N ALA A 36 7.12 -16.92 -15.93
CA ALA A 36 6.42 -17.53 -17.06
C ALA A 36 5.89 -18.93 -16.71
N LYS A 37 6.71 -19.75 -16.04
CA LYS A 37 6.31 -21.05 -15.51
C LYS A 37 5.15 -20.91 -14.50
N ALA A 38 5.25 -19.97 -13.56
CA ALA A 38 4.26 -19.77 -12.50
C ALA A 38 2.88 -19.32 -13.02
N CYS A 39 2.80 -18.56 -14.12
CA CYS A 39 1.52 -18.19 -14.76
C CYS A 39 1.13 -19.08 -15.96
N GLY A 40 1.85 -20.18 -16.21
CA GLY A 40 1.53 -21.14 -17.25
C GLY A 40 1.59 -20.56 -18.67
N VAL A 41 2.55 -19.68 -18.94
CA VAL A 41 2.76 -19.09 -20.27
C VAL A 41 4.15 -19.35 -20.80
N SER A 42 4.32 -19.26 -22.12
CA SER A 42 5.66 -19.26 -22.71
C SER A 42 6.42 -17.98 -22.34
N LYS A 43 7.75 -18.08 -22.29
CA LYS A 43 8.64 -16.91 -22.13
C LYS A 43 8.35 -15.84 -23.19
N GLY A 44 8.16 -16.25 -24.45
CA GLY A 44 7.80 -15.34 -25.54
C GLY A 44 6.48 -14.61 -25.28
N THR A 45 5.46 -15.30 -24.75
CA THR A 45 4.19 -14.68 -24.36
C THR A 45 4.40 -13.65 -23.26
N LEU A 46 5.18 -13.95 -22.22
CA LEU A 46 5.48 -13.00 -21.14
C LEU A 46 6.10 -11.70 -21.68
N PHE A 47 7.05 -11.81 -22.62
CA PHE A 47 7.71 -10.66 -23.24
C PHE A 47 6.80 -9.79 -24.13
N LEU A 48 5.62 -10.28 -24.54
CA LEU A 48 4.60 -9.45 -25.20
C LEU A 48 3.90 -8.48 -24.24
N TYR A 49 3.95 -8.76 -22.94
CA TYR A 49 3.32 -7.95 -21.89
C TYR A 49 4.33 -7.12 -21.11
N PHE A 50 5.53 -7.66 -20.85
CA PHE A 50 6.60 -6.99 -20.10
C PHE A 50 7.92 -7.15 -20.85
N LYS A 51 8.50 -6.05 -21.32
CA LYS A 51 9.69 -6.06 -22.17
C LYS A 51 10.92 -6.61 -21.45
N ASN A 52 10.96 -6.45 -20.13
CA ASN A 52 12.06 -6.92 -19.28
C ASN A 52 11.59 -7.12 -17.84
N LYS A 53 12.50 -7.65 -17.00
CA LYS A 53 12.25 -7.91 -15.58
C LYS A 53 11.97 -6.63 -14.80
N ASP A 54 12.67 -5.54 -15.13
CA ASP A 54 12.51 -4.26 -14.43
C ASP A 54 11.12 -3.65 -14.62
N GLU A 55 10.52 -3.77 -15.81
CA GLU A 55 9.15 -3.32 -16.08
C GLU A 55 8.15 -4.10 -15.22
N LEU A 56 8.34 -5.43 -15.11
CA LEU A 56 7.51 -6.28 -14.27
C LEU A 56 7.69 -5.98 -12.78
N ILE A 57 8.94 -5.78 -12.33
CA ILE A 57 9.25 -5.38 -10.95
C ILE A 57 8.54 -4.08 -10.61
N GLN A 58 8.62 -3.06 -11.48
CA GLN A 58 7.93 -1.80 -11.25
C GLN A 58 6.41 -2.00 -11.13
N SER A 59 5.80 -2.82 -11.99
CA SER A 59 4.36 -3.12 -11.88
C SER A 59 3.98 -3.82 -10.57
N VAL A 60 4.79 -4.77 -10.11
CA VAL A 60 4.58 -5.45 -8.82
C VAL A 60 4.79 -4.50 -7.64
N ALA A 61 5.84 -3.68 -7.68
CA ALA A 61 6.17 -2.71 -6.63
C ALA A 61 5.08 -1.63 -6.47
N LEU A 62 4.52 -1.15 -7.58
CA LEU A 62 3.41 -0.19 -7.53
C LEU A 62 2.12 -0.83 -6.98
N LEU A 63 1.94 -2.13 -7.16
CA LEU A 63 0.80 -2.87 -6.62
C LEU A 63 0.98 -3.19 -5.13
N SER A 64 2.20 -3.50 -4.68
CA SER A 64 2.48 -3.77 -3.26
C SER A 64 2.32 -2.52 -2.39
N ALA A 65 2.55 -1.32 -2.95
CA ALA A 65 2.31 -0.05 -2.26
C ALA A 65 0.81 0.17 -1.95
N PRO A 66 0.47 0.92 -0.88
CA PRO A 66 -0.92 1.12 -0.45
C PRO A 66 -1.68 2.19 -1.27
N TYR A 67 -1.31 2.39 -2.54
CA TYR A 67 -1.87 3.45 -3.39
C TYR A 67 -3.36 3.25 -3.70
N ASP A 68 -3.75 2.01 -3.98
CA ASP A 68 -5.14 1.58 -4.13
C ASP A 68 -5.96 1.82 -2.85
N VAL A 69 -5.42 1.47 -1.68
CA VAL A 69 -6.07 1.65 -0.38
C VAL A 69 -6.37 3.13 -0.12
N ILE A 70 -5.38 4.01 -0.32
CA ILE A 70 -5.58 5.46 -0.13
C ILE A 70 -6.59 6.02 -1.13
N ASN A 71 -6.51 5.64 -2.40
CA ASN A 71 -7.45 6.13 -3.40
C ASN A 71 -8.88 5.67 -3.16
N ASP A 72 -9.07 4.42 -2.75
CA ASP A 72 -10.39 3.90 -2.38
C ASP A 72 -10.95 4.68 -1.19
N ALA A 73 -10.09 5.02 -0.22
CA ALA A 73 -10.49 5.85 0.91
C ALA A 73 -10.92 7.25 0.47
N LEU A 74 -10.17 7.88 -0.44
CA LEU A 74 -10.47 9.24 -0.94
C LEU A 74 -11.75 9.33 -1.79
N LYS A 75 -12.16 8.25 -2.47
CA LYS A 75 -13.34 8.23 -3.36
C LYS A 75 -14.69 8.11 -2.65
N ARG A 76 -14.70 7.72 -1.37
CA ARG A 76 -15.93 7.48 -0.61
C ARG A 76 -16.33 8.70 0.18
N ASP A 77 -17.57 8.75 0.67
CA ASP A 77 -18.02 9.75 1.63
C ASP A 77 -18.08 9.19 3.06
N TYR A 78 -17.79 10.06 4.03
CA TYR A 78 -17.75 9.72 5.46
C TYR A 78 -18.42 10.82 6.26
N ASN A 79 -19.10 10.43 7.34
CA ASN A 79 -19.79 11.38 8.22
C ASN A 79 -18.82 12.06 9.20
N ASN A 80 -17.70 11.39 9.52
CA ASN A 80 -16.73 11.87 10.49
C ASN A 80 -15.33 11.32 10.19
N ALA A 81 -14.32 11.92 10.82
CA ALA A 81 -12.92 11.53 10.65
C ALA A 81 -12.63 10.08 11.11
N ARG A 82 -13.34 9.60 12.14
CA ARG A 82 -13.15 8.25 12.68
C ARG A 82 -13.50 7.20 11.62
N GLU A 83 -14.62 7.36 10.92
CA GLU A 83 -15.04 6.46 9.84
C GLU A 83 -14.00 6.38 8.73
N LEU A 84 -13.44 7.52 8.30
CA LEU A 84 -12.41 7.57 7.26
C LEU A 84 -11.14 6.84 7.71
N LEU A 85 -10.64 7.17 8.92
CA LEU A 85 -9.43 6.57 9.48
C LEU A 85 -9.60 5.06 9.71
N MET A 86 -10.74 4.63 10.24
CA MET A 86 -11.09 3.22 10.42
C MET A 86 -11.15 2.48 9.08
N TYR A 87 -11.82 3.05 8.08
CA TYR A 87 -11.90 2.45 6.76
C TYR A 87 -10.51 2.27 6.14
N PHE A 88 -9.70 3.33 6.17
CA PHE A 88 -8.34 3.27 5.65
C PHE A 88 -7.50 2.21 6.39
N GLY A 89 -7.48 2.25 7.72
CA GLY A 89 -6.72 1.32 8.56
C GLY A 89 -7.14 -0.13 8.31
N MET A 90 -8.44 -0.41 8.24
CA MET A 90 -8.93 -1.77 8.00
C MET A 90 -8.61 -2.27 6.59
N ARG A 91 -8.73 -1.43 5.55
CA ARG A 91 -8.35 -1.81 4.18
C ARG A 91 -6.84 -2.01 4.03
N PHE A 92 -6.04 -1.25 4.78
CA PHE A 92 -4.59 -1.47 4.88
C PHE A 92 -4.30 -2.84 5.49
N MET A 93 -4.91 -3.15 6.65
CA MET A 93 -4.76 -4.45 7.31
C MET A 93 -5.22 -5.62 6.45
N GLU A 94 -6.35 -5.47 5.76
CA GLU A 94 -6.87 -6.47 4.82
C GLU A 94 -5.85 -6.76 3.71
N LYS A 95 -5.33 -5.72 3.05
CA LYS A 95 -4.33 -5.86 1.98
C LYS A 95 -3.09 -6.60 2.45
N TYR A 96 -2.59 -6.22 3.62
CA TYR A 96 -1.34 -6.77 4.18
C TYR A 96 -1.56 -7.99 5.06
N SER A 97 -2.77 -8.53 5.15
CA SER A 97 -2.98 -9.90 5.65
C SER A 97 -2.35 -10.95 4.72
N ASN A 98 -2.15 -10.60 3.44
CA ASN A 98 -1.40 -11.38 2.47
C ASN A 98 0.12 -11.20 2.68
N GLU A 99 0.80 -12.29 3.03
CA GLU A 99 2.24 -12.32 3.29
C GLU A 99 3.09 -11.88 2.08
N ASP A 100 2.74 -12.31 0.87
CA ASP A 100 3.47 -11.91 -0.35
C ASP A 100 3.47 -10.39 -0.50
N LEU A 101 2.32 -9.74 -0.27
CA LEU A 101 2.19 -8.28 -0.35
C LEU A 101 2.96 -7.56 0.76
N ARG A 102 3.08 -8.14 1.97
CA ARG A 102 3.92 -7.61 3.05
C ARG A 102 5.40 -7.64 2.65
N SER A 103 5.89 -8.79 2.23
CA SER A 103 7.28 -9.00 1.80
C SER A 103 7.63 -8.08 0.63
N LEU A 104 6.75 -7.97 -0.35
CA LEU A 104 6.94 -7.08 -1.51
C LEU A 104 6.90 -5.60 -1.15
N LEU A 105 6.12 -5.20 -0.16
CA LEU A 105 6.14 -3.82 0.32
C LEU A 105 7.53 -3.50 0.87
N MET A 106 8.13 -4.39 1.66
CA MET A 106 9.49 -4.20 2.19
C MET A 106 10.55 -4.16 1.08
N LEU A 107 10.48 -5.07 0.12
CA LEU A 107 11.35 -5.05 -1.05
C LEU A 107 11.18 -3.75 -1.86
N THR A 108 9.94 -3.28 -2.01
CA THR A 108 9.65 -2.04 -2.72
C THR A 108 10.22 -0.83 -1.99
N MET A 109 10.17 -0.80 -0.65
CA MET A 109 10.81 0.25 0.15
C MET A 109 12.34 0.23 0.02
N ALA A 110 12.94 -0.96 0.01
CA ALA A 110 14.39 -1.15 -0.09
C ALA A 110 14.93 -0.80 -1.49
N TYR A 111 14.17 -1.09 -2.56
CA TYR A 111 14.61 -0.91 -3.94
C TYR A 111 14.05 0.35 -4.62
N LYS A 112 13.30 1.20 -3.89
CA LYS A 112 12.64 2.38 -4.49
C LYS A 112 13.60 3.28 -5.27
N ASP A 113 14.82 3.48 -4.78
CA ASP A 113 15.80 4.38 -5.38
C ASP A 113 16.48 3.80 -6.63
N ARG A 114 16.30 2.50 -6.89
CA ARG A 114 16.75 1.83 -8.13
C ARG A 114 15.83 2.14 -9.32
N TYR A 115 14.57 2.46 -9.07
CA TYR A 115 13.56 2.63 -10.10
C TYR A 115 12.85 3.99 -9.93
N GLU A 116 13.20 4.98 -10.75
CA GLU A 116 12.68 6.36 -10.62
C GLU A 116 11.14 6.40 -10.60
N ARG A 117 10.47 5.62 -11.46
CA ARG A 117 9.01 5.51 -11.47
C ARG A 117 8.41 5.02 -10.15
N VAL A 118 9.08 4.08 -9.47
CA VAL A 118 8.65 3.57 -8.17
C VAL A 118 8.85 4.64 -7.11
N LYS A 119 10.03 5.27 -7.08
CA LYS A 119 10.33 6.40 -6.20
C LYS A 119 9.32 7.54 -6.33
N GLU A 120 9.04 7.97 -7.56
CA GLU A 120 8.05 9.02 -7.85
C GLU A 120 6.66 8.64 -7.37
N ARG A 121 6.21 7.40 -7.64
CA ARG A 121 4.88 6.97 -7.19
C ARG A 121 4.79 6.85 -5.68
N LEU A 122 5.81 6.31 -5.03
CA LEU A 122 5.85 6.25 -3.57
C LEU A 122 5.86 7.65 -2.97
N ARG A 123 6.60 8.58 -3.57
CA ARG A 123 6.58 9.99 -3.18
C ARG A 123 5.20 10.61 -3.37
N GLU A 124 4.54 10.40 -4.50
CA GLU A 124 3.16 10.86 -4.74
C GLU A 124 2.20 10.29 -3.71
N THR A 125 2.32 9.00 -3.42
CA THR A 125 1.50 8.31 -2.42
C THR A 125 1.70 8.94 -1.04
N CYS A 126 2.95 9.03 -0.58
CA CYS A 126 3.30 9.51 0.77
C CYS A 126 3.15 11.01 0.97
N MET A 127 3.45 11.83 -0.05
CA MET A 127 3.47 13.30 0.08
C MET A 127 2.22 13.98 -0.45
N SER A 128 1.49 13.38 -1.40
CA SER A 128 0.31 14.02 -1.98
C SER A 128 -0.98 13.35 -1.49
N LYS A 129 -1.11 12.04 -1.69
CA LYS A 129 -2.36 11.34 -1.38
C LYS A 129 -2.63 11.19 0.12
N MET A 130 -1.60 10.94 0.91
CA MET A 130 -1.72 10.98 2.37
C MET A 130 -2.10 12.38 2.87
N ASP A 131 -1.47 13.43 2.33
CA ASP A 131 -1.80 14.82 2.69
C ASP A 131 -3.23 15.19 2.29
N GLU A 132 -3.71 14.74 1.14
CA GLU A 132 -5.11 14.89 0.70
C GLU A 132 -6.08 14.21 1.67
N MET A 133 -5.77 12.97 2.08
CA MET A 133 -6.57 12.23 3.06
C MET A 133 -6.64 12.95 4.40
N PHE A 134 -5.50 13.45 4.89
CA PHE A 134 -5.45 14.17 6.15
C PHE A 134 -6.07 15.56 6.06
N LYS A 135 -6.00 16.27 4.92
CA LYS A 135 -6.76 17.51 4.71
C LYS A 135 -8.27 17.27 4.87
N ARG A 136 -8.77 16.16 4.35
CA ARG A 136 -10.18 15.78 4.53
C ARG A 136 -10.52 15.49 5.99
N ILE A 137 -9.64 14.78 6.70
CA ILE A 137 -9.78 14.56 8.15
C ILE A 137 -9.80 15.90 8.91
N GLU A 138 -8.93 16.84 8.55
CA GLU A 138 -8.87 18.18 9.14
C GLU A 138 -10.16 18.98 8.89
N THR A 139 -10.74 18.87 7.68
CA THR A 139 -12.07 19.44 7.40
C THR A 139 -13.16 18.81 8.26
N LEU A 140 -13.17 17.48 8.41
CA LEU A 140 -14.16 16.75 9.22
C LEU A 140 -14.02 17.02 10.72
N THR A 141 -12.81 17.33 11.20
CA THR A 141 -12.54 17.64 12.61
C THR A 141 -12.54 19.14 12.93
N GLY A 142 -12.59 19.99 11.90
CA GLY A 142 -12.53 21.45 12.00
C GLY A 142 -11.18 21.99 12.46
N ARG A 143 -10.09 21.21 12.38
CA ARG A 143 -8.78 21.61 12.92
C ARG A 143 -7.60 20.93 12.22
N PRO A 144 -6.41 21.55 12.21
CA PRO A 144 -5.23 20.95 11.63
C PRO A 144 -4.71 19.78 12.47
N MET A 145 -4.11 18.80 11.80
CA MET A 145 -3.45 17.70 12.46
C MET A 145 -1.92 17.89 12.37
N PRO A 146 -1.17 17.78 13.48
CA PRO A 146 0.28 17.82 13.45
C PRO A 146 0.87 16.77 12.50
N VAL A 147 1.91 17.15 11.74
CA VAL A 147 2.59 16.25 10.80
C VAL A 147 3.13 14.99 11.50
N SER A 148 3.55 15.11 12.76
CA SER A 148 3.99 13.98 13.58
C SER A 148 2.87 12.95 13.78
N LEU A 149 1.64 13.39 14.03
CA LEU A 149 0.48 12.51 14.19
C LEU A 149 0.08 11.85 12.86
N LYS A 150 0.10 12.60 11.75
CA LYS A 150 -0.11 12.03 10.41
C LYS A 150 0.86 10.89 10.12
N LYS A 151 2.16 11.12 10.40
CA LYS A 151 3.21 10.12 10.22
C LYS A 151 3.08 8.95 11.20
N ALA A 152 2.73 9.20 12.46
CA ALA A 152 2.56 8.16 13.47
C ALA A 152 1.45 7.17 13.08
N PHE A 153 0.36 7.64 12.49
CA PHE A 153 -0.72 6.77 12.01
C PHE A 153 -0.22 5.74 10.98
N PHE A 154 0.44 6.18 9.91
CA PHE A 154 0.98 5.25 8.92
C PHE A 154 2.14 4.42 9.47
N GLY A 155 2.99 5.01 10.30
CA GLY A 155 4.11 4.31 10.94
C GLY A 155 3.63 3.15 11.81
N ALA A 156 2.57 3.34 12.58
CA ALA A 156 1.94 2.29 13.38
C ALA A 156 1.37 1.16 12.52
N LEU A 157 0.63 1.49 11.44
CA LEU A 157 0.10 0.50 10.50
C LEU A 157 1.23 -0.29 9.80
N MET A 158 2.28 0.41 9.36
CA MET A 158 3.47 -0.21 8.77
C MET A 158 4.20 -1.12 9.76
N CYS A 159 4.35 -0.69 11.02
CA CYS A 159 4.98 -1.48 12.07
C CYS A 159 4.21 -2.78 12.32
N TYR A 160 2.88 -2.68 12.43
CA TYR A 160 2.01 -3.84 12.56
C TYR A 160 2.21 -4.81 11.38
N ALA A 161 2.22 -4.29 10.15
CA ALA A 161 2.42 -5.11 8.96
C ALA A 161 3.80 -5.77 8.92
N ILE A 162 4.88 -5.11 9.36
CA ILE A 162 6.22 -5.69 9.38
C ILE A 162 6.27 -6.90 10.31
N TRP A 163 5.66 -6.79 11.49
CA TRP A 163 5.72 -7.79 12.56
C TRP A 163 4.40 -8.57 12.68
N TRP A 164 3.73 -8.82 11.55
CA TRP A 164 2.35 -9.30 11.51
C TRP A 164 2.08 -10.48 12.45
N ASP A 165 2.92 -11.52 12.39
CA ASP A 165 2.77 -12.78 13.15
C ASP A 165 3.22 -12.68 14.62
N GLU A 166 3.82 -11.55 15.01
CA GLU A 166 4.33 -11.29 16.36
C GLU A 166 3.42 -10.34 17.16
N ASN A 167 2.37 -9.80 16.52
CA ASN A 167 1.42 -8.93 17.19
C ASN A 167 0.52 -9.74 18.12
N GLU A 168 0.40 -9.29 19.38
CA GLU A 168 -0.54 -9.85 20.36
C GLU A 168 -1.96 -9.29 20.22
N VAL A 169 -2.13 -8.21 19.45
CA VAL A 169 -3.40 -7.49 19.27
C VAL A 169 -3.92 -7.76 17.87
N GLU A 170 -5.18 -8.18 17.75
CA GLU A 170 -5.81 -8.40 16.43
C GLU A 170 -5.89 -7.11 15.60
N PRO A 171 -5.85 -7.18 14.25
CA PRO A 171 -5.75 -6.01 13.39
C PRO A 171 -6.85 -4.97 13.62
N ARG A 172 -8.09 -5.42 13.84
CA ARG A 172 -9.22 -4.52 14.07
C ARG A 172 -9.05 -3.73 15.36
N LYS A 173 -8.72 -4.41 16.45
CA LYS A 173 -8.53 -3.78 17.77
C LYS A 173 -7.36 -2.80 17.74
N PHE A 174 -6.26 -3.17 17.09
CA PHE A 174 -5.12 -2.29 16.89
C PHE A 174 -5.50 -1.00 16.14
N VAL A 175 -6.27 -1.11 15.06
CA VAL A 175 -6.74 0.06 14.30
C VAL A 175 -7.70 0.92 15.13
N GLU A 176 -8.63 0.30 15.87
CA GLU A 176 -9.55 1.03 16.75
C GLU A 176 -8.79 1.86 17.81
N GLU A 177 -7.86 1.23 18.54
CA GLU A 177 -7.03 1.90 19.56
C GLU A 177 -6.16 3.01 18.95
N LEU A 178 -5.56 2.76 17.79
CA LEU A 178 -4.74 3.74 17.06
C LEU A 178 -5.57 4.97 16.65
N VAL A 179 -6.77 4.75 16.09
CA VAL A 179 -7.64 5.83 15.63
C VAL A 179 -8.16 6.66 16.81
N ASP A 180 -8.61 6.00 17.88
CA ASP A 180 -9.14 6.69 19.05
C ASP A 180 -8.03 7.48 19.77
N GLY A 181 -6.82 6.93 19.85
CA GLY A 181 -5.63 7.63 20.35
C GLY A 181 -5.25 8.85 19.50
N LEU A 182 -5.25 8.71 18.17
CA LEU A 182 -4.92 9.79 17.23
C LEU A 182 -5.90 10.96 17.35
N LEU A 183 -7.21 10.67 17.38
CA LEU A 183 -8.25 11.69 17.51
C LEU A 183 -8.21 12.37 18.89
N SER A 184 -7.90 11.62 19.94
CA SER A 184 -7.74 12.15 21.30
C SER A 184 -6.54 13.09 21.44
N ALA A 185 -5.38 12.73 20.90
CA ALA A 185 -4.18 13.59 20.91
C ALA A 185 -4.38 14.90 20.11
N THR A 186 -5.23 14.84 19.08
CA THR A 186 -5.65 16.00 18.29
C THR A 186 -6.57 16.95 19.10
N ASN A 187 -7.21 16.46 20.17
CA ASN A 187 -8.00 17.27 21.11
C ASN A 187 -7.16 17.98 22.19
N SER A 188 -6.06 17.37 22.64
CA SER A 188 -5.25 17.88 23.75
C SER A 188 -4.22 18.96 23.35
N THR A 189 -3.80 18.99 22.08
CA THR A 189 -2.76 19.91 21.59
C THR A 189 -3.17 21.40 21.67
N THR A 190 -4.47 21.71 21.83
CA THR A 190 -4.98 23.08 21.94
C THR A 190 -4.94 23.66 23.36
N ARG A 191 -4.74 22.85 24.42
CA ARG A 191 -4.78 23.33 25.81
C ARG A 191 -3.47 23.91 26.36
N ASN A 192 -2.36 23.81 25.61
CA ASN A 192 -1.03 24.22 26.10
C ASN A 192 -0.46 25.48 25.42
N ILE A 193 -1.32 26.33 24.82
CA ILE A 193 -0.89 27.61 24.21
C ILE A 193 -1.73 28.79 24.73
N SER A 194 -2.18 28.73 25.99
CA SER A 194 -2.82 29.85 26.68
C SER A 194 -2.06 30.19 27.94
#